data_AF-A0AAQ4F3E3-F1
#
_entry.id   AF-A0AAQ4F3E3-F1
#
_cell.length_a   1.000
_cell.length_b   1.000
_cell.length_c   1.000
_cell.angle_alpha   90.00
_cell.angle_beta   90.00
_cell.angle_gamma   90.00
#
_symmetry.space_group_name_H-M   'P 1'
#
loop_
_entity.id
_entity.type
_entity.pdbx_description
1 polymer ?
#
loop_
_entity_poly.entity_id
_entity_poly.type
_entity_poly.pdbx_seq_one_letter_code
_entity_poly.pdbx_strand_id
1 'polypeptide(L)'
;MIKTRLRSARVIKGDAIDPESAAPDTKKTARAAKPEPPDESRPSKPRAVTSKRKSALKPTRAEQPKGPEHVTETIPAGDCKDDAPAEPSSSEPTADAHSPKKKSTASRSRPLKIEYSEGPLHETGDKSPYFAWVPENWKQVLDNVRTMRQETEAPVDTMGCDKCPDHSLPDKVVRYQLLVSLMLSSQTKDEVTHAAVGRLREFALTPESVAAADEKQIEELIYPVSFYKNKAKHLKQTAQVLLEQYDGDIPDSVEGLCKLPGVGPKMAYLAMSCGWGRTVGIGVDTHVHRIANRLGWLPAPTKTPEQTRKGLEAWLP
;
A
#
# COMPACT_ATOMS: atom_id res chain seq x y z
N MET A 1 -24.52 -26.03 31.69
CA MET A 1 -25.54 -26.28 32.74
C MET A 1 -25.09 -25.46 33.94
N ILE A 2 -25.67 -24.34 34.37
CA ILE A 2 -27.05 -23.90 34.69
C ILE A 2 -26.91 -22.35 34.74
N LYS A 3 -27.61 -21.57 33.90
CA LYS A 3 -28.88 -20.87 34.21
C LYS A 3 -28.77 -19.99 35.50
N THR A 4 -29.12 -18.70 35.61
CA THR A 4 -30.13 -17.87 34.93
C THR A 4 -30.32 -16.54 35.73
N ARG A 5 -30.54 -15.42 35.02
CA ARG A 5 -31.30 -14.17 35.38
C ARG A 5 -30.84 -13.33 36.60
N LEU A 6 -31.18 -12.05 36.81
CA LEU A 6 -32.19 -11.06 36.33
C LEU A 6 -31.50 -9.66 36.38
N ARG A 7 -31.54 -8.79 35.35
CA ARG A 7 -32.52 -7.70 35.07
C ARG A 7 -33.12 -6.90 36.25
N SER A 8 -32.78 -5.60 36.25
CA SER A 8 -33.67 -4.42 36.24
C SER A 8 -33.80 -3.51 37.47
N ALA A 9 -33.79 -2.20 37.11
CA ALA A 9 -34.48 -1.03 37.68
C ALA A 9 -33.77 -0.20 38.77
N ARG A 10 -33.53 1.08 38.48
CA ARG A 10 -34.48 2.15 38.85
C ARG A 10 -34.13 3.50 38.19
N VAL A 11 -35.16 4.04 37.54
CA VAL A 11 -35.33 5.41 37.03
C VAL A 11 -35.61 6.35 38.20
N ILE A 12 -35.07 7.58 38.16
CA ILE A 12 -35.60 8.72 38.92
C ILE A 12 -35.93 9.84 37.93
N LYS A 13 -37.24 10.10 37.75
CA LYS A 13 -37.86 11.37 37.32
C LYS A 13 -37.31 12.50 38.21
N GLY A 14 -36.94 13.68 37.74
CA GLY A 14 -37.63 14.52 36.78
C GLY A 14 -38.23 15.69 37.55
N ASP A 15 -37.92 16.92 37.15
CA ASP A 15 -38.77 18.10 37.30
C ASP A 15 -38.46 19.05 36.15
N ALA A 16 -39.52 19.58 35.56
CA ALA A 16 -39.57 20.36 34.34
C ALA A 16 -40.48 21.58 34.54
N ILE A 17 -40.46 22.47 33.52
CA ILE A 17 -41.44 23.51 33.16
C ILE A 17 -41.09 24.90 33.74
N ASP A 18 -40.42 25.80 32.99
CA ASP A 18 -40.85 26.71 31.88
C ASP A 18 -41.47 28.05 32.39
N PRO A 19 -41.72 29.09 31.56
CA PRO A 19 -40.80 29.94 30.80
C PRO A 19 -41.13 31.45 31.01
N GLU A 20 -40.55 32.36 30.19
CA GLU A 20 -41.16 33.62 29.68
C GLU A 20 -40.30 34.92 29.78
N SER A 21 -40.26 35.63 28.65
CA SER A 21 -40.17 37.10 28.46
C SER A 21 -38.84 37.86 28.67
N ALA A 22 -38.24 38.35 27.57
CA ALA A 22 -38.37 39.76 27.15
C ALA A 22 -37.29 40.17 26.13
N ALA A 23 -37.72 40.62 24.94
CA ALA A 23 -36.96 41.50 24.05
C ALA A 23 -37.29 42.97 24.36
N PRO A 24 -36.50 43.93 23.84
CA PRO A 24 -37.16 45.06 23.19
C PRO A 24 -36.53 45.49 21.85
N ASP A 25 -37.43 45.81 20.93
CA ASP A 25 -37.25 46.62 19.71
C ASP A 25 -36.79 48.05 20.04
N THR A 26 -35.93 48.65 19.20
CA THR A 26 -36.17 50.01 18.69
C THR A 26 -35.50 50.26 17.34
N LYS A 27 -36.29 50.90 16.48
CA LYS A 27 -36.06 51.29 15.09
C LYS A 27 -34.94 52.32 14.92
N LYS A 28 -34.16 52.21 13.84
CA LYS A 28 -33.70 53.38 13.07
C LYS A 28 -33.51 53.05 11.57
N THR A 29 -34.50 53.49 10.81
CA THR A 29 -34.48 53.99 9.42
C THR A 29 -33.13 54.08 8.69
N ALA A 30 -33.03 53.49 7.48
CA ALA A 30 -33.20 54.21 6.20
C ALA A 30 -32.44 53.56 5.02
N ARG A 31 -33.22 53.34 3.95
CA ARG A 31 -32.89 53.56 2.52
C ARG A 31 -32.21 52.44 1.72
N ALA A 32 -33.04 51.83 0.89
CA ALA A 32 -32.71 51.11 -0.33
C ALA A 32 -32.05 52.02 -1.39
N ALA A 33 -31.09 51.46 -2.15
CA ALA A 33 -30.84 51.82 -3.54
C ALA A 33 -29.92 50.78 -4.21
N LYS A 34 -30.48 50.01 -5.15
CA LYS A 34 -29.77 49.45 -6.30
C LYS A 34 -30.72 49.60 -7.50
N PRO A 35 -30.29 50.27 -8.58
CA PRO A 35 -30.35 49.66 -9.92
C PRO A 35 -29.09 50.00 -10.74
N GLU A 36 -28.35 49.02 -11.27
CA GLU A 36 -28.37 48.47 -12.65
C GLU A 36 -27.51 49.22 -13.69
N PRO A 37 -26.97 48.51 -14.72
CA PRO A 37 -25.82 48.90 -15.56
C PRO A 37 -26.24 49.64 -16.85
N PRO A 38 -25.29 50.25 -17.59
CA PRO A 38 -24.79 49.67 -18.86
C PRO A 38 -23.27 49.98 -19.06
N ASP A 39 -22.49 49.50 -20.04
CA ASP A 39 -22.71 49.46 -21.48
C ASP A 39 -21.61 48.62 -22.19
N GLU A 40 -22.00 47.93 -23.25
CA GLU A 40 -21.16 47.20 -24.20
C GLU A 40 -20.74 48.12 -25.36
N SER A 41 -19.49 48.03 -25.84
CA SER A 41 -19.14 47.97 -27.29
C SER A 41 -17.60 48.07 -27.48
N ARG A 42 -16.90 46.96 -27.84
CA ARG A 42 -16.56 46.45 -29.20
C ARG A 42 -15.45 47.27 -29.93
N PRO A 43 -14.77 46.75 -30.99
CA PRO A 43 -14.09 45.46 -31.24
C PRO A 43 -12.69 45.62 -31.90
N SER A 44 -11.86 44.57 -31.96
CA SER A 44 -10.95 44.36 -33.13
C SER A 44 -10.37 42.93 -33.24
N LYS A 45 -11.05 42.15 -34.10
CA LYS A 45 -10.68 41.14 -35.12
C LYS A 45 -9.43 40.21 -35.02
N PRO A 46 -9.51 39.02 -35.68
CA PRO A 46 -8.60 37.88 -35.55
C PRO A 46 -7.54 37.80 -36.67
N ARG A 47 -6.55 36.91 -36.52
CA ARG A 47 -5.73 36.45 -37.65
C ARG A 47 -5.56 34.92 -37.66
N ALA A 48 -5.68 34.39 -38.87
CA ALA A 48 -5.87 32.99 -39.22
C ALA A 48 -4.56 32.18 -39.32
N VAL A 49 -4.71 30.88 -39.01
CA VAL A 49 -4.30 29.70 -39.80
C VAL A 49 -2.94 29.73 -40.53
N THR A 50 -2.06 28.79 -40.18
CA THR A 50 -1.48 27.87 -41.18
C THR A 50 -1.32 26.46 -40.64
N SER A 51 -1.71 25.54 -41.51
CA SER A 51 -1.78 24.08 -41.39
C SER A 51 -0.40 23.44 -41.46
N LYS A 52 -0.22 22.33 -40.75
CA LYS A 52 0.40 21.12 -41.30
C LYS A 52 -0.12 19.87 -40.58
N ARG A 53 -1.06 19.21 -41.25
CA ARG A 53 -1.49 17.82 -40.99
C ARG A 53 -0.31 16.86 -41.14
N LYS A 54 -0.19 15.89 -40.25
CA LYS A 54 0.11 14.50 -40.63
C LYS A 54 -0.84 13.55 -39.90
N SER A 55 -1.57 12.83 -40.73
CA SER A 55 -2.59 11.83 -40.47
C SER A 55 -2.00 10.46 -40.13
N ALA A 56 -2.60 9.76 -39.18
CA ALA A 56 -2.74 8.29 -39.22
C ALA A 56 -3.81 7.88 -38.18
N LEU A 57 -5.07 7.80 -38.62
CA LEU A 57 -6.14 7.12 -37.89
C LEU A 57 -6.28 5.70 -38.43
N LYS A 58 -6.42 4.76 -37.49
CA LYS A 58 -6.84 3.36 -37.69
C LYS A 58 -8.28 3.27 -38.22
N PRO A 59 -8.61 2.19 -38.93
CA PRO A 59 -9.87 1.47 -38.79
C PRO A 59 -9.59 0.15 -38.01
N THR A 60 -10.50 -0.57 -37.34
CA THR A 60 -11.97 -0.66 -37.36
C THR A 60 -12.39 -1.54 -36.18
N ARG A 61 -13.65 -1.43 -35.76
CA ARG A 61 -14.39 -2.36 -34.89
C ARG A 61 -15.42 -3.11 -35.75
N ALA A 62 -15.50 -4.44 -35.62
CA ALA A 62 -16.66 -5.31 -35.88
C ALA A 62 -16.27 -6.73 -35.37
N GLU A 63 -16.83 -7.23 -34.26
CA GLU A 63 -18.11 -7.97 -34.14
C GLU A 63 -17.98 -9.46 -34.53
N GLN A 64 -18.28 -10.37 -33.57
CA GLN A 64 -18.38 -11.83 -33.76
C GLN A 64 -19.72 -12.21 -34.43
N PRO A 65 -19.91 -13.43 -35.00
CA PRO A 65 -20.34 -14.58 -34.17
C PRO A 65 -20.00 -16.03 -34.67
N LYS A 66 -20.07 -16.98 -33.71
CA LYS A 66 -20.51 -18.41 -33.73
C LYS A 66 -19.83 -19.49 -34.63
N GLY A 67 -19.46 -20.62 -34.00
CA GLY A 67 -19.08 -21.92 -34.62
C GLY A 67 -20.31 -22.76 -35.03
N PRO A 68 -20.30 -24.12 -35.03
CA PRO A 68 -19.24 -25.13 -34.75
C PRO A 68 -19.07 -26.18 -35.90
N GLU A 69 -18.19 -27.18 -35.76
CA GLU A 69 -18.51 -28.61 -36.05
C GLU A 69 -17.34 -29.59 -35.74
N HIS A 70 -17.75 -30.76 -35.24
CA HIS A 70 -17.01 -31.97 -34.87
C HIS A 70 -16.48 -32.75 -36.08
N VAL A 71 -15.33 -33.43 -35.95
CA VAL A 71 -15.17 -34.83 -36.42
C VAL A 71 -14.16 -35.59 -35.53
N THR A 72 -14.49 -36.84 -35.27
CA THR A 72 -13.99 -37.88 -34.36
C THR A 72 -12.86 -38.77 -34.90
N GLU A 73 -12.21 -39.51 -33.98
CA GLU A 73 -11.55 -40.83 -34.12
C GLU A 73 -10.24 -40.91 -34.94
N THR A 74 -9.22 -41.75 -34.66
CA THR A 74 -9.14 -43.06 -33.97
C THR A 74 -7.66 -43.37 -33.59
N ILE A 75 -7.44 -44.27 -32.62
CA ILE A 75 -6.16 -44.93 -32.26
C ILE A 75 -6.05 -46.29 -33.02
N PRO A 76 -4.85 -46.83 -33.31
CA PRO A 76 -4.29 -47.97 -32.53
C PRO A 76 -2.75 -47.85 -32.31
N ALA A 77 -2.17 -48.17 -31.13
CA ALA A 77 -1.78 -49.49 -30.59
C ALA A 77 -0.78 -50.30 -31.47
N GLY A 78 0.42 -50.54 -30.94
CA GLY A 78 1.45 -51.42 -31.49
C GLY A 78 2.61 -51.65 -30.50
N ASP A 79 2.73 -52.91 -30.07
CA ASP A 79 3.55 -53.45 -28.98
C ASP A 79 5.06 -53.64 -29.26
N CYS A 80 5.80 -53.62 -28.14
CA CYS A 80 6.96 -54.45 -27.74
C CYS A 80 8.16 -54.69 -28.69
N LYS A 81 9.37 -54.40 -28.19
CA LYS A 81 10.33 -55.41 -27.67
C LYS A 81 11.68 -54.83 -27.21
N ASP A 82 12.21 -55.47 -26.18
CA ASP A 82 13.52 -55.34 -25.56
C ASP A 82 14.71 -55.48 -26.54
N ASP A 83 15.84 -54.85 -26.22
CA ASP A 83 17.18 -55.48 -26.19
C ASP A 83 18.26 -54.45 -25.79
N ALA A 84 18.84 -54.65 -24.60
CA ALA A 84 20.24 -54.31 -24.28
C ALA A 84 21.07 -55.60 -24.48
N PRO A 85 22.43 -55.65 -24.49
CA PRO A 85 23.40 -54.67 -23.96
C PRO A 85 24.71 -54.51 -24.80
N ALA A 86 25.59 -53.56 -24.42
CA ALA A 86 27.07 -53.72 -24.40
C ALA A 86 27.82 -52.40 -24.07
N GLU A 87 28.58 -52.42 -22.97
CA GLU A 87 29.82 -51.63 -22.70
C GLU A 87 30.92 -52.01 -23.71
N PRO A 88 32.01 -51.24 -23.99
CA PRO A 88 32.87 -50.62 -22.96
C PRO A 88 33.66 -49.33 -23.35
N SER A 89 34.48 -48.88 -22.40
CA SER A 89 35.87 -48.40 -22.58
C SER A 89 36.18 -46.90 -22.40
N SER A 90 37.03 -46.69 -21.40
CA SER A 90 37.88 -45.53 -21.07
C SER A 90 38.63 -44.87 -22.23
N SER A 91 38.76 -43.55 -22.18
CA SER A 91 40.03 -42.82 -22.46
C SER A 91 39.91 -41.34 -22.08
N GLU A 92 40.90 -40.82 -21.35
CA GLU A 92 41.16 -39.38 -21.19
C GLU A 92 41.69 -38.77 -22.52
N PRO A 93 41.59 -37.45 -22.69
CA PRO A 93 42.85 -36.70 -22.80
C PRO A 93 42.86 -35.30 -22.13
N THR A 94 43.94 -35.08 -21.38
CA THR A 94 44.83 -33.89 -21.28
C THR A 94 44.39 -32.50 -21.78
N ALA A 95 44.52 -31.55 -20.83
CA ALA A 95 45.24 -30.27 -20.87
C ALA A 95 44.79 -29.06 -21.74
N ASP A 96 44.84 -27.91 -21.04
CA ASP A 96 44.90 -26.50 -21.47
C ASP A 96 43.64 -25.78 -21.97
N ALA A 97 43.07 -24.92 -21.10
CA ALA A 97 42.95 -23.48 -21.38
C ALA A 97 42.43 -22.69 -20.17
N HIS A 98 43.10 -21.57 -19.90
CA HIS A 98 42.85 -20.61 -18.84
C HIS A 98 41.40 -20.09 -18.80
N SER A 99 40.71 -20.28 -17.67
CA SER A 99 39.47 -19.56 -17.33
C SER A 99 39.76 -18.43 -16.34
N PRO A 100 39.45 -17.15 -16.64
CA PRO A 100 39.60 -16.08 -15.66
C PRO A 100 38.50 -16.19 -14.60
N LYS A 101 38.92 -16.40 -13.35
CA LYS A 101 38.06 -16.33 -12.16
C LYS A 101 37.39 -14.95 -12.10
N LYS A 102 36.08 -14.88 -12.38
CA LYS A 102 35.26 -13.71 -12.06
C LYS A 102 35.25 -13.55 -10.54
N LYS A 103 36.01 -12.56 -10.05
CA LYS A 103 35.90 -12.08 -8.67
C LYS A 103 34.48 -11.54 -8.47
N SER A 104 33.66 -12.26 -7.71
CA SER A 104 32.39 -11.73 -7.23
C SER A 104 32.70 -10.57 -6.28
N THR A 105 32.43 -9.36 -6.71
CA THR A 105 32.41 -8.20 -5.82
C THR A 105 31.19 -8.36 -4.92
N ALA A 106 31.39 -8.99 -3.77
CA ALA A 106 30.42 -8.98 -2.68
C ALA A 106 30.16 -7.51 -2.31
N SER A 107 29.03 -6.99 -2.78
CA SER A 107 28.51 -5.69 -2.37
C SER A 107 28.25 -5.77 -0.87
N ARG A 108 29.16 -5.21 -0.06
CA ARG A 108 28.93 -4.95 1.35
C ARG A 108 27.86 -3.86 1.43
N SER A 109 26.59 -4.25 1.44
CA SER A 109 25.53 -3.34 1.86
C SER A 109 25.84 -2.95 3.30
N ARG A 110 26.12 -1.66 3.53
CA ARG A 110 26.27 -1.15 4.88
C ARG A 110 24.91 -1.32 5.57
N PRO A 111 24.85 -1.83 6.81
CA PRO A 111 23.60 -1.86 7.56
C PRO A 111 23.09 -0.42 7.67
N LEU A 112 21.89 -0.16 7.14
CA LEU A 112 21.23 1.13 7.31
C LEU A 112 21.02 1.30 8.81
N LYS A 113 21.64 2.33 9.40
CA LYS A 113 21.38 2.71 10.79
C LYS A 113 19.96 3.30 10.81
N ILE A 114 18.98 2.47 11.16
CA ILE A 114 17.61 2.91 11.38
C ILE A 114 17.63 3.61 12.74
N GLU A 115 17.46 4.93 12.74
CA GLU A 115 17.27 5.68 13.98
C GLU A 115 15.77 5.76 14.24
N TYR A 116 15.36 5.24 15.39
CA TYR A 116 13.97 5.13 15.79
C TYR A 116 13.57 6.38 16.54
N SER A 117 12.37 6.90 16.27
CA SER A 117 11.73 7.81 17.20
C SER A 117 11.08 6.93 18.27
N GLU A 118 11.59 6.95 19.50
CA GLU A 118 10.70 6.64 20.62
C GLU A 118 9.59 7.68 20.48
N GLY A 119 8.35 7.22 20.25
CA GLY A 119 7.19 8.10 20.09
C GLY A 119 7.04 9.06 21.27
N PRO A 120 6.01 9.93 21.31
CA PRO A 120 5.90 10.90 22.39
C PRO A 120 5.80 10.19 23.75
N LEU A 121 6.94 10.12 24.44
CA LEU A 121 7.05 9.65 25.82
C LEU A 121 6.48 10.74 26.71
N HIS A 122 5.50 10.32 27.51
CA HIS A 122 5.05 10.80 28.81
C HIS A 122 5.41 12.23 29.26
N GLU A 123 4.44 12.85 29.95
CA GLU A 123 4.42 14.12 30.68
C GLU A 123 5.52 14.29 31.75
N THR A 124 6.80 14.11 31.41
CA THR A 124 7.90 14.61 32.21
C THR A 124 8.22 16.01 31.73
N GLY A 125 8.19 16.98 32.65
CA GLY A 125 8.24 18.43 32.41
C GLY A 125 9.49 19.02 31.73
N ASP A 126 10.22 18.22 30.94
CA ASP A 126 11.13 18.72 29.92
C ASP A 126 10.34 18.96 28.63
N LYS A 127 10.57 20.12 27.99
CA LYS A 127 9.92 20.47 26.73
C LYS A 127 10.20 19.35 25.73
N SER A 128 9.15 18.62 25.36
CA SER A 128 9.22 17.61 24.32
C SER A 128 9.99 18.18 23.12
N PRO A 129 11.00 17.47 22.57
CA PRO A 129 11.68 17.91 21.35
C PRO A 129 10.72 17.95 20.16
N TYR A 130 9.58 17.27 20.29
CA TYR A 130 8.44 17.35 19.39
C TYR A 130 7.69 18.66 19.60
N PHE A 131 7.15 19.26 18.54
CA PHE A 131 6.42 20.54 18.53
C PHE A 131 7.27 21.80 18.65
N ALA A 132 8.60 21.71 18.56
CA ALA A 132 9.47 22.89 18.61
C ALA A 132 9.23 23.88 17.46
N TRP A 133 8.80 23.37 16.30
CA TRP A 133 8.45 24.14 15.12
C TRP A 133 7.23 23.51 14.47
N VAL A 134 6.31 24.31 13.95
CA VAL A 134 5.10 23.83 13.26
C VAL A 134 4.90 24.68 12.00
N PRO A 135 4.53 24.10 10.85
CA PRO A 135 4.29 24.89 9.64
C PRO A 135 3.12 25.86 9.82
N GLU A 136 3.24 27.07 9.29
CA GLU A 136 2.13 28.03 9.31
C GLU A 136 0.91 27.48 8.56
N ASN A 137 -0.29 27.73 9.09
CA ASN A 137 -1.56 27.35 8.48
C ASN A 137 -1.73 25.84 8.16
N TRP A 138 -0.92 24.93 8.73
CA TRP A 138 -0.98 23.50 8.43
C TRP A 138 -2.36 22.89 8.64
N LYS A 139 -3.09 23.34 9.68
CA LYS A 139 -4.47 22.91 9.96
C LYS A 139 -5.41 23.29 8.82
N GLN A 140 -5.35 24.55 8.38
CA GLN A 140 -6.15 25.02 7.25
C GLN A 140 -5.81 24.26 5.96
N VAL A 141 -4.53 24.00 5.70
CA VAL A 141 -4.12 23.20 4.54
C VAL A 141 -4.68 21.77 4.63
N LEU A 142 -4.59 21.13 5.79
CA LEU A 142 -5.13 19.80 6.03
C LEU A 142 -6.66 19.76 5.84
N ASP A 143 -7.37 20.76 6.37
CA ASP A 143 -8.82 20.85 6.23
C ASP A 143 -9.23 21.09 4.77
N ASN A 144 -8.49 21.92 4.03
CA ASN A 144 -8.70 22.10 2.59
C ASN A 144 -8.46 20.79 1.81
N VAL A 145 -7.41 20.03 2.15
CA VAL A 145 -7.13 18.72 1.53
C VAL A 145 -8.26 17.73 1.84
N ARG A 146 -8.78 17.72 3.07
CA ARG A 146 -9.92 16.88 3.45
C ARG A 146 -11.15 17.24 2.65
N THR A 147 -11.51 18.52 2.55
CA THR A 147 -12.64 18.99 1.73
C THR A 147 -12.49 18.59 0.26
N MET A 148 -11.30 18.80 -0.33
CA MET A 148 -11.04 18.39 -1.72
C MET A 148 -11.20 16.87 -1.92
N ARG A 149 -10.83 16.06 -0.92
CA ARG A 149 -10.91 14.59 -0.99
C ARG A 149 -12.31 14.04 -0.72
N GLN A 150 -13.23 14.81 -0.16
CA GLN A 150 -14.61 14.36 0.07
C GLN A 150 -15.32 13.94 -1.24
N GLU A 151 -15.00 14.59 -2.35
CA GLU A 151 -15.62 14.33 -3.65
C GLU A 151 -14.80 13.36 -4.53
N THR A 152 -13.61 12.95 -4.10
CA THR A 152 -12.68 12.14 -4.89
C THR A 152 -12.19 10.93 -4.12
N GLU A 153 -12.76 9.76 -4.45
CA GLU A 153 -12.29 8.46 -3.98
C GLU A 153 -11.03 8.04 -4.75
N ALA A 154 -9.99 7.60 -4.02
CA ALA A 154 -8.78 7.05 -4.62
C ALA A 154 -8.73 5.53 -4.39
N PRO A 155 -8.02 4.78 -5.25
CA PRO A 155 -7.89 3.33 -5.10
C PRO A 155 -7.41 2.89 -3.72
N VAL A 156 -6.49 3.63 -3.09
CA VAL A 156 -5.98 3.33 -1.74
C VAL A 156 -7.07 3.32 -0.66
N ASP A 157 -8.18 4.04 -0.85
CA ASP A 157 -9.25 4.15 0.15
C ASP A 157 -10.05 2.84 0.27
N THR A 158 -10.20 2.11 -0.84
CA THR A 158 -10.97 0.86 -0.94
C THR A 158 -10.08 -0.38 -1.11
N MET A 159 -8.96 -0.23 -1.79
CA MET A 159 -8.03 -1.28 -2.18
C MET A 159 -6.63 -1.10 -1.56
N GLY A 160 -6.51 -0.24 -0.55
CA GLY A 160 -5.28 -0.05 0.21
C GLY A 160 -4.80 -1.34 0.89
N CYS A 161 -3.52 -1.38 1.25
CA CYS A 161 -2.92 -2.56 1.86
C CYS A 161 -3.58 -2.96 3.19
N ASP A 162 -4.14 -2.00 3.92
CA ASP A 162 -4.90 -2.21 5.15
C ASP A 162 -6.28 -2.83 4.90
N LYS A 163 -6.80 -2.78 3.67
CA LYS A 163 -8.10 -3.33 3.27
C LYS A 163 -8.01 -4.76 2.74
N CYS A 164 -6.83 -5.22 2.35
CA CYS A 164 -6.62 -6.56 1.79
C CYS A 164 -6.84 -7.72 2.77
N PRO A 165 -6.46 -7.64 4.06
CA PRO A 165 -6.59 -8.75 5.00
C PRO A 165 -8.04 -9.14 5.31
N ASP A 166 -8.25 -10.42 5.59
CA ASP A 166 -9.54 -10.95 6.06
C ASP A 166 -9.67 -10.85 7.58
N HIS A 167 -10.31 -9.79 8.07
CA HIS A 167 -10.51 -9.57 9.51
C HIS A 167 -11.45 -10.58 10.19
N SER A 168 -12.03 -11.55 9.48
CA SER A 168 -12.76 -12.66 10.09
C SER A 168 -11.84 -13.80 10.58
N LEU A 169 -10.58 -13.79 10.17
CA LEU A 169 -9.56 -14.78 10.53
C LEU A 169 -8.82 -14.39 11.81
N PRO A 170 -8.08 -15.33 12.44
CA PRO A 170 -7.23 -15.01 13.60
C PRO A 170 -6.21 -13.91 13.31
N ASP A 171 -5.95 -13.05 14.29
CA ASP A 171 -5.08 -11.87 14.16
C ASP A 171 -3.71 -12.17 13.53
N LYS A 172 -3.11 -13.32 13.85
CA LYS A 172 -1.83 -13.79 13.30
C LYS A 172 -1.89 -13.93 11.78
N VAL A 173 -3.00 -14.49 11.26
CA VAL A 173 -3.22 -14.63 9.82
C VAL A 173 -3.49 -13.27 9.19
N VAL A 174 -4.30 -12.41 9.84
CA VAL A 174 -4.57 -11.04 9.38
C VAL A 174 -3.27 -10.24 9.23
N ARG A 175 -2.40 -10.28 10.25
CA ARG A 175 -1.09 -9.64 10.25
C ARG A 175 -0.19 -10.15 9.14
N TYR A 176 -0.17 -11.46 8.92
CA TYR A 176 0.57 -12.04 7.80
C TYR A 176 0.04 -11.55 6.44
N GLN A 177 -1.27 -11.58 6.23
CA GLN A 177 -1.88 -11.09 4.98
C GLN A 177 -1.58 -9.61 4.74
N LEU A 178 -1.59 -8.78 5.80
CA LEU A 178 -1.20 -7.38 5.74
C LEU A 178 0.26 -7.23 5.31
N LEU A 179 1.18 -7.99 5.93
CA LEU A 179 2.60 -7.96 5.56
C LEU A 179 2.82 -8.33 4.09
N VAL A 180 2.16 -9.39 3.62
CA VAL A 180 2.21 -9.80 2.21
C VAL A 180 1.69 -8.70 1.29
N SER A 181 0.57 -8.06 1.63
CA SER A 181 0.04 -6.92 0.88
C SER A 181 1.06 -5.77 0.78
N LEU A 182 1.70 -5.42 1.90
CA LEU A 182 2.75 -4.40 1.92
C LEU A 182 3.93 -4.80 1.02
N MET A 183 4.39 -6.04 1.07
CA MET A 183 5.48 -6.55 0.23
C MET A 183 5.15 -6.45 -1.27
N LEU A 184 3.92 -6.78 -1.63
CA LEU A 184 3.45 -6.69 -3.02
C LEU A 184 3.23 -5.25 -3.49
N SER A 185 2.87 -4.32 -2.61
CA SER A 185 2.57 -2.91 -2.93
C SER A 185 3.75 -2.11 -3.50
N SER A 186 4.98 -2.52 -3.19
CA SER A 186 6.17 -1.77 -3.62
C SER A 186 6.21 -1.64 -5.15
N GLN A 187 6.18 -0.40 -5.65
CA GLN A 187 6.17 -0.06 -7.07
C GLN A 187 5.05 -0.76 -7.87
N THR A 188 3.90 -1.02 -7.23
CA THR A 188 2.73 -1.64 -7.85
C THR A 188 1.50 -0.83 -7.50
N LYS A 189 0.53 -0.75 -8.43
CA LYS A 189 -0.73 -0.03 -8.19
C LYS A 189 -1.61 -0.81 -7.20
N ASP A 190 -2.39 -0.08 -6.41
CA ASP A 190 -3.22 -0.65 -5.35
C ASP A 190 -4.19 -1.70 -5.89
N GLU A 191 -4.83 -1.46 -7.04
CA GLU A 191 -5.79 -2.40 -7.64
C GLU A 191 -5.14 -3.73 -8.05
N VAL A 192 -3.89 -3.67 -8.54
CA VAL A 192 -3.12 -4.86 -8.93
C VAL A 192 -2.69 -5.63 -7.69
N THR A 193 -2.25 -4.92 -6.65
CA THR A 193 -1.88 -5.53 -5.37
C THR A 193 -3.09 -6.18 -4.70
N HIS A 194 -4.23 -5.50 -4.65
CA HIS A 194 -5.46 -6.01 -4.06
C HIS A 194 -5.94 -7.28 -4.77
N ALA A 195 -5.96 -7.28 -6.11
CA ALA A 195 -6.33 -8.47 -6.88
C ALA A 195 -5.36 -9.65 -6.66
N ALA A 196 -4.05 -9.38 -6.54
CA ALA A 196 -3.06 -10.42 -6.26
C ALA A 196 -3.20 -11.02 -4.86
N VAL A 197 -3.43 -10.18 -3.84
CA VAL A 197 -3.70 -10.66 -2.47
C VAL A 197 -5.00 -11.45 -2.41
N GLY A 198 -6.03 -11.03 -3.17
CA GLY A 198 -7.28 -11.79 -3.31
C GLY A 198 -7.05 -13.22 -3.79
N ARG A 199 -6.32 -13.42 -4.89
CA ARG A 199 -5.97 -14.76 -5.40
C ARG A 199 -5.14 -15.58 -4.41
N LEU A 200 -4.20 -14.93 -3.71
CA LEU A 200 -3.44 -15.60 -2.66
C LEU A 200 -4.34 -16.04 -1.49
N ARG A 201 -5.35 -15.25 -1.12
CA ARG A 201 -6.32 -15.61 -0.08
C ARG A 201 -7.19 -16.79 -0.49
N GLU A 202 -7.62 -16.85 -1.74
CA GLU A 202 -8.32 -18.02 -2.30
C GLU A 202 -7.45 -19.29 -2.24
N PHE A 203 -6.12 -19.13 -2.35
CA PHE A 203 -5.12 -20.19 -2.14
C PHE A 203 -4.79 -20.46 -0.66
N ALA A 204 -5.51 -19.86 0.29
CA ALA A 204 -5.28 -19.88 1.74
C ALA A 204 -3.99 -19.17 2.16
N LEU A 205 -3.95 -17.84 2.14
CA LEU A 205 -2.77 -17.03 2.48
C LEU A 205 -2.36 -17.12 3.96
N THR A 206 -1.50 -18.08 4.29
CA THR A 206 -0.85 -18.27 5.61
C THR A 206 0.65 -18.55 5.42
N PRO A 207 1.50 -18.40 6.46
CA PRO A 207 2.91 -18.74 6.35
C PRO A 207 3.14 -20.20 5.94
N GLU A 208 2.34 -21.13 6.49
CA GLU A 208 2.46 -22.57 6.21
C GLU A 208 2.17 -22.87 4.74
N SER A 209 1.08 -22.34 4.19
CA SER A 209 0.71 -22.59 2.79
C SER A 209 1.70 -21.97 1.81
N VAL A 210 2.19 -20.75 2.09
CA VAL A 210 3.16 -20.06 1.23
C VAL A 210 4.54 -20.72 1.31
N ALA A 211 4.95 -21.20 2.48
CA ALA A 211 6.21 -21.94 2.63
C ALA A 211 6.17 -23.29 1.90
N ALA A 212 5.02 -23.97 1.92
CA ALA A 212 4.82 -25.25 1.24
C ALA A 212 4.64 -25.13 -0.28
N ALA A 213 4.06 -24.03 -0.77
CA ALA A 213 3.77 -23.83 -2.19
C ALA A 213 5.02 -23.71 -3.05
N ASP A 214 4.96 -24.18 -4.30
CA ASP A 214 6.04 -23.97 -5.27
C ASP A 214 6.21 -22.49 -5.62
N GLU A 215 7.45 -22.04 -5.79
CA GLU A 215 7.73 -20.62 -6.10
C GLU A 215 7.02 -20.18 -7.39
N LYS A 216 6.98 -21.04 -8.40
CA LYS A 216 6.27 -20.80 -9.66
C LYS A 216 4.77 -20.60 -9.47
N GLN A 217 4.16 -21.34 -8.55
CA GLN A 217 2.75 -21.18 -8.24
C GLN A 217 2.49 -19.82 -7.57
N ILE A 218 3.36 -19.39 -6.66
CA ILE A 218 3.28 -18.04 -6.06
C ILE A 218 3.45 -16.97 -7.13
N GLU A 219 4.40 -17.14 -8.06
CA GLU A 219 4.59 -16.22 -9.20
C GLU A 219 3.31 -16.06 -10.03
N GLU A 220 2.64 -17.17 -10.37
CA GLU A 220 1.39 -17.17 -11.13
C GLU A 220 0.26 -16.47 -10.36
N LEU A 221 0.13 -16.74 -9.05
CA LEU A 221 -0.88 -16.11 -8.20
C LEU A 221 -0.70 -14.59 -8.10
N ILE A 222 0.54 -14.10 -8.04
CA ILE A 222 0.80 -12.66 -7.86
C ILE A 222 1.02 -11.90 -9.18
N TYR A 223 1.09 -12.57 -10.33
CA TYR A 223 1.17 -11.87 -11.62
C TYR A 223 -0.10 -11.02 -11.87
N PRO A 224 -0.04 -9.77 -12.36
CA PRO A 224 1.11 -9.06 -12.93
C PRO A 224 1.77 -8.04 -11.97
N VAL A 225 1.91 -8.36 -10.68
CA VAL A 225 2.63 -7.49 -9.73
C VAL A 225 4.04 -7.18 -10.25
N SER A 226 4.49 -5.91 -10.10
CA SER A 226 5.83 -5.52 -10.56
C SER A 226 6.89 -6.27 -9.77
N PHE A 227 7.90 -6.79 -10.47
CA PHE A 227 8.97 -7.62 -9.90
C PHE A 227 8.47 -8.91 -9.22
N TYR A 228 7.38 -9.50 -9.72
CA TYR A 228 6.74 -10.67 -9.12
C TYR A 228 7.69 -11.84 -8.82
N LYS A 229 8.65 -12.17 -9.70
CA LYS A 229 9.62 -13.25 -9.47
C LYS A 229 10.42 -13.06 -8.17
N ASN A 230 11.01 -11.88 -8.00
CA ASN A 230 11.77 -11.55 -6.79
C ASN A 230 10.87 -11.49 -5.56
N LYS A 231 9.63 -10.99 -5.72
CA LYS A 231 8.66 -10.93 -4.63
C LYS A 231 8.19 -12.31 -4.20
N ALA A 232 7.93 -13.24 -5.12
CA ALA A 232 7.56 -14.62 -4.82
C ALA A 232 8.64 -15.30 -3.98
N LYS A 233 9.91 -15.15 -4.39
CA LYS A 233 11.06 -15.60 -3.61
C LYS A 233 11.09 -14.99 -2.20
N HIS A 234 10.95 -13.67 -2.07
CA HIS A 234 10.94 -13.02 -0.76
C HIS A 234 9.76 -13.44 0.12
N LEU A 235 8.57 -13.65 -0.46
CA LEU A 235 7.39 -14.12 0.27
C LEU A 235 7.63 -15.52 0.86
N LYS A 236 8.16 -16.44 0.04
CA LYS A 236 8.49 -17.79 0.49
C LYS A 236 9.58 -17.79 1.58
N GLN A 237 10.65 -17.02 1.40
CA GLN A 237 11.70 -16.87 2.40
C GLN A 237 11.18 -16.23 3.70
N THR A 238 10.31 -15.22 3.59
CA THR A 238 9.67 -14.59 4.75
C THR A 238 8.84 -15.62 5.50
N ALA A 239 7.97 -16.36 4.81
CA ALA A 239 7.14 -17.39 5.42
C ALA A 239 7.96 -18.43 6.20
N GLN A 240 9.08 -18.90 5.61
CA GLN A 240 10.01 -19.81 6.29
C GLN A 240 10.60 -19.21 7.57
N VAL A 241 11.11 -17.97 7.51
CA VAL A 241 11.65 -17.26 8.68
C VAL A 241 10.59 -17.08 9.77
N LEU A 242 9.35 -16.76 9.40
CA LEU A 242 8.27 -16.61 10.38
C LEU A 242 7.99 -17.93 11.11
N LEU A 243 7.89 -19.04 10.38
CA LEU A 243 7.66 -20.36 10.96
C LEU A 243 8.81 -20.81 11.88
N GLU A 244 10.06 -20.51 11.50
CA GLU A 244 11.24 -20.93 12.27
C GLU A 244 11.50 -20.09 13.52
N GLN A 245 11.27 -18.77 13.45
CA GLN A 245 11.77 -17.83 14.47
C GLN A 245 10.67 -17.07 15.21
N TYR A 246 9.46 -17.01 14.66
CA TYR A 246 8.37 -16.17 15.16
C TYR A 246 7.07 -16.95 15.36
N ASP A 247 7.17 -18.28 15.51
CA ASP A 247 6.02 -19.19 15.63
C ASP A 247 5.02 -19.08 14.46
N GLY A 248 5.36 -18.45 13.34
CA GLY A 248 4.44 -18.17 12.23
C GLY A 248 3.65 -16.86 12.36
N ASP A 249 3.99 -15.97 13.30
CA ASP A 249 3.47 -14.59 13.32
C ASP A 249 4.54 -13.62 12.78
N ILE A 250 4.15 -12.39 12.47
CA ILE A 250 5.11 -11.36 12.09
C ILE A 250 5.81 -10.79 13.35
N PRO A 251 7.04 -10.26 13.26
CA PRO A 251 7.67 -9.58 14.38
C PRO A 251 6.86 -8.37 14.87
N ASP A 252 6.87 -8.11 16.18
CA ASP A 252 6.15 -7.01 16.83
C ASP A 252 7.02 -5.76 17.07
N SER A 253 8.12 -5.64 16.31
CA SER A 253 9.03 -4.51 16.33
C SER A 253 9.46 -4.12 14.91
N VAL A 254 9.74 -2.82 14.72
CA VAL A 254 10.24 -2.29 13.43
C VAL A 254 11.56 -2.96 13.04
N GLU A 255 12.46 -3.16 14.00
CA GLU A 255 13.75 -3.84 13.77
C GLU A 255 13.55 -5.29 13.31
N GLY A 256 12.68 -6.04 14.00
CA GLY A 256 12.35 -7.42 13.61
C GLY A 256 11.77 -7.48 12.20
N LEU A 257 10.82 -6.59 11.89
CA LEU A 257 10.20 -6.52 10.57
C LEU A 257 11.23 -6.19 9.47
N CYS A 258 12.15 -5.26 9.70
CA CYS A 258 13.21 -4.92 8.73
C CYS A 258 14.26 -6.02 8.52
N LYS A 259 14.32 -7.04 9.38
CA LYS A 259 15.18 -8.23 9.16
C LYS A 259 14.57 -9.19 8.13
N LEU A 260 13.26 -9.09 7.85
CA LEU A 260 12.59 -9.93 6.87
C LEU A 260 12.99 -9.55 5.43
N PRO A 261 13.15 -10.54 4.54
CA PRO A 261 13.60 -10.29 3.17
C PRO A 261 12.57 -9.47 2.40
N GLY A 262 13.01 -8.35 1.83
CA GLY A 262 12.16 -7.46 1.05
C GLY A 262 11.31 -6.49 1.87
N VAL A 263 11.45 -6.46 3.20
CA VAL A 263 10.74 -5.52 4.08
C VAL A 263 11.65 -4.35 4.45
N GLY A 264 11.27 -3.14 4.02
CA GLY A 264 11.97 -1.90 4.35
C GLY A 264 11.35 -1.12 5.52
N PRO A 265 12.02 -0.05 6.00
CA PRO A 265 11.53 0.74 7.14
C PRO A 265 10.11 1.28 6.98
N LYS A 266 9.74 1.79 5.80
CA LYS A 266 8.36 2.24 5.50
C LYS A 266 7.34 1.13 5.82
N MET A 267 7.60 -0.07 5.32
CA MET A 267 6.67 -1.20 5.44
C MET A 267 6.59 -1.67 6.87
N ALA A 268 7.71 -1.66 7.60
CA ALA A 268 7.75 -1.98 9.01
C ALA A 268 6.89 -1.02 9.85
N TYR A 269 6.99 0.31 9.63
CA TYR A 269 6.12 1.28 10.31
C TYR A 269 4.64 1.07 10.00
N LEU A 270 4.30 0.81 8.73
CA LEU A 270 2.91 0.52 8.35
C LEU A 270 2.40 -0.79 8.94
N ALA A 271 3.21 -1.84 8.99
CA ALA A 271 2.85 -3.10 9.62
C ALA A 271 2.65 -2.95 11.14
N MET A 272 3.47 -2.15 11.83
CA MET A 272 3.26 -1.82 13.23
C MET A 272 1.94 -1.07 13.45
N SER A 273 1.65 -0.06 12.62
CA SER A 273 0.42 0.71 12.77
C SER A 273 -0.84 -0.10 12.44
N CYS A 274 -0.88 -0.75 11.28
CA CYS A 274 -2.08 -1.44 10.80
C CYS A 274 -2.24 -2.86 11.37
N GLY A 275 -1.15 -3.57 11.65
CA GLY A 275 -1.17 -4.96 12.11
C GLY A 275 -1.15 -5.10 13.62
N TRP A 276 -0.43 -4.22 14.31
CA TRP A 276 -0.30 -4.23 15.77
C TRP A 276 -1.10 -3.12 16.46
N GLY A 277 -1.69 -2.19 15.71
CA GLY A 277 -2.39 -1.03 16.27
C GLY A 277 -1.45 -0.06 17.00
N ARG A 278 -0.14 -0.10 16.69
CA ARG A 278 0.89 0.68 17.37
C ARG A 278 1.53 1.67 16.39
N THR A 279 1.20 2.95 16.54
CA THR A 279 1.84 4.03 15.77
C THR A 279 3.19 4.39 16.40
N VAL A 280 4.25 3.75 15.89
CA VAL A 280 5.63 3.94 16.39
C VAL A 280 6.50 4.80 15.46
N GLY A 281 5.92 5.31 14.37
CA GLY A 281 6.60 6.15 13.39
C GLY A 281 5.79 6.31 12.11
N ILE A 282 6.32 7.08 11.17
CA ILE A 282 5.61 7.43 9.93
C ILE A 282 6.17 6.65 8.72
N GLY A 283 5.31 5.97 7.98
CA GLY A 283 5.67 5.30 6.74
C GLY A 283 5.79 6.27 5.55
N VAL A 284 6.93 6.94 5.39
CA VAL A 284 7.14 7.89 4.28
C VAL A 284 7.51 7.17 2.98
N ASP A 285 6.74 7.42 1.92
CA ASP A 285 7.08 7.04 0.56
C ASP A 285 7.38 8.23 -0.34
N THR A 286 7.53 7.98 -1.64
CA THR A 286 7.84 9.01 -2.64
C THR A 286 6.75 10.07 -2.76
N HIS A 287 5.47 9.72 -2.52
CA HIS A 287 4.36 10.66 -2.58
C HIS A 287 4.34 11.53 -1.33
N VAL A 288 4.40 10.92 -0.14
CA VAL A 288 4.48 11.66 1.13
C VAL A 288 5.71 12.56 1.15
N HIS A 289 6.87 12.05 0.74
CA HIS A 289 8.11 12.82 0.61
C HIS A 289 7.92 14.05 -0.28
N ARG A 290 7.36 13.87 -1.47
CA ARG A 290 7.14 14.96 -2.44
C ARG A 290 6.12 15.98 -1.93
N ILE A 291 5.01 15.52 -1.36
CA ILE A 291 3.93 16.39 -0.88
C ILE A 291 4.39 17.20 0.34
N ALA A 292 5.04 16.56 1.32
CA ALA A 292 5.54 17.24 2.51
C ALA A 292 6.51 18.37 2.15
N ASN A 293 7.44 18.12 1.22
CA ASN A 293 8.34 19.17 0.73
C ASN A 293 7.60 20.27 -0.03
N ARG A 294 6.59 19.93 -0.85
CA ARG A 294 5.82 20.91 -1.63
C ARG A 294 4.93 21.79 -0.77
N LEU A 295 4.37 21.26 0.31
CA LEU A 295 3.51 21.99 1.23
C LEU A 295 4.29 22.81 2.27
N GLY A 296 5.63 22.71 2.30
CA GLY A 296 6.44 23.37 3.33
C GLY A 296 6.22 22.78 4.72
N TRP A 297 5.86 21.50 4.81
CA TRP A 297 5.59 20.78 6.06
C TRP A 297 6.86 20.30 6.77
N LEU A 298 8.01 20.85 6.39
CA LEU A 298 9.32 20.49 6.90
C LEU A 298 10.07 21.80 7.19
N PRO A 299 10.87 21.87 8.26
CA PRO A 299 11.60 23.09 8.62
C PRO A 299 12.61 23.51 7.54
N ALA A 300 13.10 22.53 6.76
CA ALA A 300 13.92 22.74 5.58
C ALA A 300 13.62 21.66 4.52
N PRO A 301 13.88 21.93 3.22
CA PRO A 301 13.77 20.92 2.18
C PRO A 301 14.64 19.69 2.46
N THR A 302 14.06 18.51 2.31
CA THR A 302 14.71 17.23 2.58
C THR A 302 15.02 16.48 1.28
N LYS A 303 16.06 15.65 1.29
CA LYS A 303 16.51 14.89 0.10
C LYS A 303 16.16 13.42 0.15
N THR A 304 15.88 12.89 1.34
CA THR A 304 15.59 11.46 1.52
C THR A 304 14.26 11.26 2.27
N PRO A 305 13.53 10.16 2.01
CA PRO A 305 12.31 9.82 2.75
C PRO A 305 12.53 9.74 4.27
N GLU A 306 13.70 9.25 4.70
CA GLU A 306 14.06 9.16 6.11
C GLU A 306 14.21 10.54 6.77
N GLN A 307 14.80 11.51 6.06
CA GLN A 307 14.86 12.89 6.55
C GLN A 307 13.46 13.52 6.65
N THR A 308 12.59 13.27 5.67
CA THR A 308 11.20 13.70 5.76
C THR A 308 10.49 13.06 6.94
N ARG A 309 10.68 11.77 7.18
CA ARG A 309 10.06 11.07 8.30
C ARG A 309 10.39 11.75 9.61
N LYS A 310 11.67 11.94 9.91
CA LYS A 310 12.13 12.64 11.11
C LYS A 310 11.60 14.07 11.20
N GLY A 311 11.59 14.77 10.06
CA GLY A 311 11.08 16.14 9.98
C GLY A 311 9.58 16.23 10.27
N LEU A 312 8.78 15.25 9.83
CA LEU A 312 7.34 15.17 10.12
C LEU A 312 7.09 14.72 11.57
N GLU A 313 7.79 13.69 12.04
CA GLU A 313 7.71 13.18 13.41
C GLU A 313 8.03 14.29 14.43
N ALA A 314 8.94 15.21 14.11
CA ALA A 314 9.33 16.33 14.98
C ALA A 314 8.22 17.33 15.31
N TRP A 315 7.11 17.38 14.57
CA TRP A 315 6.06 18.38 14.83
C TRP A 315 4.63 17.89 14.71
N LEU A 316 4.39 16.71 14.14
CA LEU A 316 3.04 16.15 14.07
C LEU A 316 2.52 15.78 15.47
N PRO A 317 1.25 16.12 15.77
CA PRO A 317 0.60 15.86 17.06
C PRO A 317 0.39 14.38 17.36
#